data_AF-A0A7V3VYY2-F1
#
_entry.id   AF-A0A7V3VYY2-F1
#
_cell.length_a   1.000
_cell.length_b   1.000
_cell.length_c   1.000
_cell.angle_alpha   90.00
_cell.angle_beta   90.00
_cell.angle_gamma   90.00
#
_symmetry.space_group_name_H-M   'P 1'
#
loop_
_entity.id
_entity.type
_entity.pdbx_description
1 polymer ?
#
loop_
_entity_poly.entity_id
_entity_poly.type
_entity_poly.pdbx_seq_one_letter_code
_entity_poly.pdbx_strand_id
1 'polypeptide(L)'
;MPRAGERQPKDGKSARPPVPAPTPPAAAQPAPPPQPVRPLTTASAGGAAAAAAPAIQPGVPAFGTFRAQKSKYYPDQVVDPVSGRHFDAETGQTTDTPTEMKEDVLLDERAALIRQSGIYLAGLAAAIVLFSFAARLLPQWYLAFIAALNIAAGMAMPPLGVVPYGEDDSSDVAFALPLILVLGPIVGGMAYGVIALMRQDANPAIVGIFVTYLLIRFPLQFAAGAGVAESLQSLVPFSPPPDGNWGAHLALQWLPFATVIGWYMASFFHKPDE
;
A
#
# COMPACT_ATOMS: atom_id res chain seq x y z
N MET A 1 -61.99 -41.26 12.98
CA MET A 1 -61.05 -42.07 13.80
C MET A 1 -59.67 -41.97 13.16
N PRO A 2 -58.53 -41.77 13.85
CA PRO A 2 -58.21 -41.11 15.11
C PRO A 2 -57.40 -39.80 14.91
N ARG A 3 -56.83 -39.27 16.00
CA ARG A 3 -56.53 -37.86 16.35
C ARG A 3 -55.34 -37.17 15.67
N ALA A 4 -55.52 -35.86 15.52
CA ALA A 4 -54.52 -34.84 15.23
C ALA A 4 -53.47 -34.72 16.35
N GLY A 5 -52.19 -34.63 15.96
CA GLY A 5 -51.08 -34.28 16.83
C GLY A 5 -50.94 -32.77 16.96
N GLU A 6 -51.14 -32.27 18.17
CA GLU A 6 -50.82 -30.90 18.58
C GLU A 6 -49.31 -30.64 18.43
N ARG A 7 -48.95 -29.69 17.57
CA ARG A 7 -47.65 -29.02 17.62
C ARG A 7 -47.76 -27.83 18.57
N GLN A 8 -47.06 -27.90 19.70
CA GLN A 8 -46.80 -26.75 20.55
C GLN A 8 -45.92 -25.71 19.81
N PRO A 9 -46.26 -24.41 19.84
CA PRO A 9 -45.31 -23.36 19.49
C PRO A 9 -44.40 -23.09 20.69
N LYS A 10 -43.09 -23.29 20.53
CA LYS A 10 -42.09 -22.76 21.47
C LYS A 10 -41.86 -21.29 21.16
N ASP A 11 -42.63 -20.43 21.80
CA ASP A 11 -42.31 -19.02 21.97
C ASP A 11 -41.07 -18.88 22.86
N GLY A 12 -39.91 -18.72 22.21
CA GLY A 12 -38.64 -18.37 22.84
C GLY A 12 -38.25 -16.94 22.50
N LYS A 13 -39.07 -15.94 22.88
CA LYS A 13 -38.65 -14.53 22.87
C LYS A 13 -37.63 -14.31 23.97
N SER A 14 -36.35 -14.49 23.66
CA SER A 14 -35.26 -14.00 24.49
C SER A 14 -35.29 -12.48 24.48
N ALA A 15 -35.72 -11.89 25.58
CA ALA A 15 -35.69 -10.45 25.81
C ALA A 15 -34.22 -9.98 25.82
N ARG A 16 -33.81 -9.25 24.78
CA ARG A 16 -32.56 -8.49 24.82
C ARG A 16 -32.70 -7.38 25.86
N PRO A 17 -31.70 -7.16 26.73
CA PRO A 17 -31.66 -5.97 27.57
C PRO A 17 -31.58 -4.70 26.71
N PRO A 18 -32.16 -3.57 27.15
CA PRO A 18 -32.13 -2.32 26.41
C PRO A 18 -30.68 -1.81 26.27
N VAL A 19 -30.32 -1.45 25.05
CA VAL A 19 -29.09 -0.73 24.73
C VAL A 19 -29.18 0.66 25.38
N PRO A 20 -28.20 1.09 26.19
CA PRO A 20 -28.19 2.45 26.70
C PRO A 20 -28.02 3.43 25.54
N ALA A 21 -28.86 4.47 25.52
CA ALA A 21 -28.82 5.52 24.51
C ALA A 21 -27.46 6.25 24.53
N PRO A 22 -26.95 6.69 23.36
CA PRO A 22 -25.72 7.45 23.28
C PRO A 22 -25.87 8.77 24.05
N THR A 23 -24.89 9.04 24.92
CA THR A 23 -24.76 10.32 25.62
C THR A 23 -24.57 11.42 24.58
N PRO A 24 -25.38 12.50 24.58
CA PRO A 24 -25.16 13.60 23.66
C PRO A 24 -23.80 14.25 23.93
N PRO A 25 -23.10 14.74 22.89
CA PRO A 25 -21.83 15.42 23.05
C PRO A 25 -22.00 16.65 23.95
N ALA A 26 -21.08 16.79 24.91
CA ALA A 26 -20.98 18.00 25.72
C ALA A 26 -20.86 19.22 24.80
N ALA A 27 -21.74 20.21 25.02
CA ALA A 27 -21.73 21.45 24.27
C ALA A 27 -20.33 22.08 24.34
N ALA A 28 -19.72 22.30 23.17
CA ALA A 28 -18.46 23.01 23.05
C ALA A 28 -18.62 24.42 23.65
N GLN A 29 -17.77 24.76 24.61
CA GLN A 29 -17.65 26.14 25.08
C GLN A 29 -17.16 27.02 23.91
N PRO A 30 -17.72 28.22 23.71
CA PRO A 30 -17.25 29.13 22.68
C PRO A 30 -15.80 29.53 22.94
N ALA A 31 -14.97 29.46 21.89
CA ALA A 31 -13.61 29.97 21.93
C ALA A 31 -13.60 31.48 22.29
N PRO A 32 -12.64 31.95 23.12
CA PRO A 32 -12.51 33.37 23.41
C PRO A 32 -12.20 34.17 22.13
N PRO A 33 -12.69 35.41 22.01
CA PRO A 33 -12.51 36.21 20.82
C PRO A 33 -11.03 36.53 20.57
N PRO A 34 -10.61 36.64 19.29
CA PRO A 34 -9.24 36.97 18.94
C PRO A 34 -8.88 38.36 19.47
N GLN A 35 -7.79 38.44 20.23
CA GLN A 35 -7.24 39.73 20.64
C GLN A 35 -6.61 40.44 19.43
N PRO A 36 -6.77 41.76 19.30
CA PRO A 36 -6.22 42.51 18.18
C PRO A 36 -4.70 42.52 18.21
N VAL A 37 -4.10 42.06 17.11
CA VAL A 37 -2.67 42.16 16.83
C VAL A 37 -2.29 43.64 16.80
N ARG A 38 -1.48 44.09 17.77
CA ARG A 38 -0.84 45.41 17.70
C ARG A 38 0.24 45.38 16.62
N PRO A 39 0.22 46.29 15.62
CA PRO A 39 1.34 46.42 14.70
C PRO A 39 2.57 46.94 15.45
N LEU A 40 3.68 46.22 15.37
CA LEU A 40 4.99 46.72 15.77
C LEU A 40 5.40 47.84 14.81
N THR A 41 5.27 49.09 15.26
CA THR A 41 5.88 50.24 14.61
C THR A 41 7.38 50.21 14.81
N THR A 42 8.12 50.11 13.72
CA THR A 42 9.55 50.37 13.63
C THR A 42 9.82 51.88 13.72
N ALA A 43 10.57 52.32 14.71
CA ALA A 43 11.34 53.57 14.62
C ALA A 43 12.49 53.56 15.64
N SER A 44 13.71 53.55 15.10
CA SER A 44 14.97 53.70 15.82
C SER A 44 15.16 55.11 16.38
N ALA A 45 15.73 55.22 17.58
CA ALA A 45 16.88 56.09 17.87
C ALA A 45 17.27 56.01 19.35
N GLY A 46 18.55 55.74 19.62
CA GLY A 46 19.23 56.22 20.82
C GLY A 46 19.38 55.24 21.99
N GLY A 47 20.55 54.60 22.04
CA GLY A 47 21.37 54.55 23.26
C GLY A 47 20.97 53.63 24.42
N ALA A 48 22.01 52.93 24.90
CA ALA A 48 22.19 52.30 26.21
C ALA A 48 21.98 50.78 26.28
N ALA A 49 22.98 50.16 26.91
CA ALA A 49 23.18 48.74 27.08
C ALA A 49 22.05 48.04 27.83
N ALA A 50 21.63 46.88 27.33
CA ALA A 50 20.98 45.83 28.10
C ALA A 50 21.22 44.48 27.41
N ALA A 51 21.79 43.53 28.13
CA ALA A 51 21.84 42.13 27.73
C ALA A 51 20.41 41.57 27.67
N ALA A 52 20.00 41.04 26.52
CA ALA A 52 18.80 40.25 26.26
C ALA A 52 18.82 39.89 24.77
N ALA A 53 18.39 38.75 24.25
CA ALA A 53 17.85 37.48 24.72
C ALA A 53 18.06 36.53 23.50
N PRO A 54 18.07 35.20 23.65
CA PRO A 54 18.20 34.31 22.50
C PRO A 54 17.10 34.62 21.48
N ALA A 55 17.49 34.76 20.21
CA ALA A 55 16.57 34.95 19.11
C ALA A 55 15.55 33.82 19.12
N ILE A 56 14.29 34.14 19.45
CA ILE A 56 13.18 33.20 19.34
C ILE A 56 13.04 32.90 17.86
N GLN A 57 13.51 31.72 17.45
CA GLN A 57 13.32 31.24 16.09
C GLN A 57 11.81 31.21 15.79
N PRO A 58 11.34 31.89 14.74
CA PRO A 58 9.94 31.88 14.35
C PRO A 58 9.63 30.48 13.79
N GLY A 59 9.02 29.63 14.62
CA GLY A 59 8.68 28.27 14.22
C GLY A 59 8.49 27.26 15.34
N VAL A 60 8.73 27.63 16.61
CA VAL A 60 8.40 26.75 17.74
C VAL A 60 6.94 26.99 18.13
N PRO A 61 6.02 26.04 17.90
CA PRO A 61 4.65 26.16 18.40
C PRO A 61 4.64 26.34 19.93
N ALA A 62 3.60 26.96 20.47
CA ALA A 62 3.52 27.24 21.90
C ALA A 62 3.52 25.93 22.72
N PHE A 63 4.32 25.88 23.79
CA PHE A 63 4.36 24.77 24.73
C PHE A 63 2.94 24.30 25.10
N GLY A 64 2.61 23.04 24.81
CA GLY A 64 1.30 22.45 25.08
C GLY A 64 0.36 22.31 23.87
N THR A 65 0.78 22.66 22.66
CA THR A 65 -0.05 22.55 21.44
C THR A 65 0.28 21.36 20.52
N PHE A 66 1.30 20.56 20.84
CA PHE A 66 1.76 19.43 20.03
C PHE A 66 1.62 18.09 20.77
N ARG A 67 1.14 17.05 20.05
CA ARG A 67 1.34 15.66 20.43
C ARG A 67 2.66 15.20 19.82
N ALA A 68 3.72 15.36 20.58
CA ALA A 68 5.05 14.97 20.15
C ALA A 68 5.08 13.44 19.95
N GLN A 69 5.35 12.98 18.72
CA GLN A 69 5.48 11.54 18.41
C GLN A 69 6.95 11.16 18.40
N LYS A 70 7.31 10.06 19.08
CA LYS A 70 8.69 9.56 19.09
C LYS A 70 9.16 9.36 17.65
N SER A 71 10.28 9.98 17.29
CA SER A 71 10.82 9.83 15.94
C SER A 71 11.18 8.38 15.70
N LYS A 72 10.68 7.80 14.60
CA LYS A 72 10.97 6.42 14.21
C LYS A 72 12.47 6.19 13.93
N TYR A 73 13.14 7.21 13.40
CA TYR A 73 14.52 7.12 12.91
C TYR A 73 15.56 7.68 13.90
N TYR A 74 15.10 8.43 14.91
CA TYR A 74 15.95 9.13 15.87
C TYR A 74 15.40 8.93 17.30
N PRO A 75 15.83 7.90 18.03
CA PRO A 75 15.22 7.53 19.31
C PRO A 75 15.27 8.64 20.37
N ASP A 76 16.22 9.55 20.24
CA ASP A 76 16.45 10.70 21.12
C ASP A 76 15.74 11.98 20.64
N GLN A 77 14.91 11.87 19.60
CA GLN A 77 14.16 12.98 19.03
C GLN A 77 12.67 12.68 18.93
N VAL A 78 11.90 13.75 18.86
CA VAL A 78 10.45 13.75 18.74
C VAL A 78 10.09 14.56 17.50
N VAL A 79 9.20 14.02 16.67
CA VAL A 79 8.75 14.70 15.45
C VAL A 79 7.43 15.39 15.75
N ASP A 80 7.33 16.64 15.31
CA ASP A 80 6.04 17.30 15.15
C ASP A 80 5.40 16.85 13.83
N PRO A 81 4.29 16.10 13.85
CA PRO A 81 3.64 15.62 12.64
C PRO A 81 3.09 16.74 11.75
N VAL A 82 2.90 17.95 12.29
CA VAL A 82 2.36 19.09 11.53
C VAL A 82 3.45 19.83 10.78
N SER A 83 4.59 20.11 11.43
CA SER A 83 5.69 20.85 10.82
C SER A 83 6.79 19.97 10.21
N GLY A 84 6.80 18.67 10.52
CA GLY A 84 7.86 17.74 10.11
C GLY A 84 9.21 18.01 10.77
N ARG A 85 9.27 18.93 11.75
CA ARG A 85 10.52 19.27 12.43
C ARG A 85 10.85 18.25 13.52
N HIS A 86 12.14 17.94 13.62
CA HIS A 86 12.69 17.13 14.69
C HIS A 86 13.07 18.01 15.87
N PHE A 87 12.72 17.56 17.07
CA PHE A 87 13.05 18.19 18.32
C PHE A 87 13.81 17.17 19.17
N ASP A 88 14.85 17.62 19.86
CA ASP A 88 15.54 16.80 20.85
C ASP A 88 14.58 16.47 22.01
N ALA A 89 14.49 15.20 22.39
CA ALA A 89 13.51 14.70 23.35
C ALA A 89 13.78 15.17 24.79
N GLU A 90 15.02 15.52 25.12
CA GLU A 90 15.41 15.98 26.46
C GLU A 90 15.34 17.50 26.59
N THR A 91 15.75 18.22 25.54
CA THR A 91 15.92 19.67 25.56
C THR A 91 14.77 20.44 24.88
N GLY A 92 13.98 19.76 24.05
CA GLY A 92 12.87 20.36 23.29
C GLY A 92 13.31 21.37 22.23
N GLN A 93 14.61 21.43 21.92
CA GLN A 93 15.14 22.34 20.90
C GLN A 93 15.02 21.73 19.50
N THR A 94 14.74 22.58 18.51
CA THR A 94 14.73 22.20 17.09
C THR A 94 16.13 21.80 16.65
N THR A 95 16.27 20.61 16.09
CA THR A 95 17.52 20.14 15.50
C THR A 95 17.54 20.43 14.00
N ASP A 96 18.41 21.35 13.59
CA ASP A 96 18.69 21.63 12.18
C ASP A 96 19.63 20.52 11.65
N THR A 97 19.10 19.55 10.90
CA THR A 97 19.85 18.55 10.09
C THR A 97 20.55 17.38 10.84
N PRO A 98 20.78 16.26 10.12
CA PRO A 98 20.39 14.93 10.55
C PRO A 98 21.42 14.34 11.52
N THR A 99 20.97 13.90 12.68
CA THR A 99 21.61 12.76 13.34
C THR A 99 21.77 11.69 12.25
N GLU A 100 22.93 11.05 12.13
CA GLU A 100 23.05 9.88 11.25
C GLU A 100 21.89 8.95 11.57
N MET A 101 21.08 8.59 10.56
CA MET A 101 20.13 7.49 10.75
C MET A 101 20.96 6.34 11.28
N LYS A 102 20.64 5.86 12.48
CA LYS A 102 21.39 4.74 13.08
C LYS A 102 21.38 3.62 12.05
N GLU A 103 22.56 3.25 11.57
CA GLU A 103 22.74 2.23 10.54
C GLU A 103 22.01 0.94 10.93
N ASP A 104 21.97 0.65 12.23
CA ASP A 104 21.20 -0.44 12.85
C ASP A 104 19.69 -0.39 12.53
N VAL A 105 19.06 0.79 12.56
CA VAL A 105 17.63 0.96 12.24
C VAL A 105 17.37 0.70 10.76
N LEU A 106 18.27 1.14 9.89
CA LEU A 106 18.20 0.88 8.45
C LEU A 106 18.42 -0.61 8.13
N LEU A 107 19.33 -1.27 8.85
CA LEU A 107 19.59 -2.70 8.72
C LEU A 107 18.40 -3.53 9.20
N ASP A 108 17.77 -3.16 10.31
CA ASP A 108 16.57 -3.82 10.84
C ASP A 108 15.37 -3.66 9.90
N GLU A 109 15.14 -2.47 9.33
CA GLU A 109 14.08 -2.26 8.32
C GLU A 109 14.34 -3.09 7.06
N ARG A 110 15.58 -3.13 6.57
CA ARG A 110 15.96 -3.98 5.43
C ARG A 110 15.75 -5.47 5.75
N ALA A 111 16.14 -5.93 6.93
CA ALA A 111 15.93 -7.30 7.35
C ALA A 111 14.43 -7.64 7.45
N ALA A 112 13.60 -6.71 7.94
CA ALA A 112 12.15 -6.87 7.99
C ALA A 112 11.54 -6.99 6.58
N LEU A 113 11.93 -6.11 5.64
CA LEU A 113 11.48 -6.15 4.24
C LEU A 113 11.90 -7.43 3.53
N ILE A 114 13.14 -7.90 3.74
CA ILE A 114 13.64 -9.16 3.18
C ILE A 114 12.83 -10.34 3.74
N ARG A 115 12.57 -10.36 5.06
CA ARG A 115 11.78 -11.40 5.71
C ARG A 115 10.35 -11.43 5.18
N GLN A 116 9.71 -10.27 5.07
CA GLN A 116 8.35 -10.10 4.52
C GLN A 116 8.26 -10.59 3.08
N SER A 117 9.22 -10.15 2.24
CA SER A 117 9.35 -10.60 0.85
C SER A 117 9.56 -12.12 0.77
N GLY A 118 10.38 -12.69 1.66
CA GLY A 118 10.61 -14.13 1.75
C GLY A 118 9.35 -14.93 2.10
N ILE A 119 8.54 -14.45 3.06
CA ILE A 119 7.26 -15.06 3.43
C ILE A 119 6.29 -15.01 2.23
N TYR A 120 6.18 -13.86 1.57
CA TYR A 120 5.35 -13.70 0.38
C TYR A 120 5.78 -14.66 -0.74
N LEU A 121 7.07 -14.68 -1.08
CA LEU A 121 7.59 -15.54 -2.14
C LEU A 121 7.41 -17.02 -1.83
N ALA A 122 7.57 -17.43 -0.57
CA ALA A 122 7.31 -18.81 -0.15
C ALA A 122 5.83 -19.19 -0.29
N GLY A 123 4.93 -18.30 0.16
CA GLY A 123 3.48 -18.48 -0.01
C GLY A 123 3.05 -18.53 -1.47
N LEU A 124 3.60 -17.62 -2.29
CA LEU A 124 3.38 -17.57 -3.73
C LEU A 124 3.89 -18.84 -4.41
N ALA A 125 5.09 -19.31 -4.08
CA ALA A 125 5.64 -20.55 -4.63
C ALA A 125 4.76 -21.77 -4.29
N ALA A 126 4.28 -21.88 -3.04
CA ALA A 126 3.36 -22.95 -2.64
C ALA A 126 2.04 -22.89 -3.43
N ALA A 127 1.48 -21.68 -3.61
CA ALA A 127 0.27 -21.48 -4.41
C ALA A 127 0.50 -21.78 -5.90
N ILE A 128 1.65 -21.39 -6.47
CA ILE A 128 2.05 -21.74 -7.84
C ILE A 128 2.10 -23.25 -8.01
N VAL A 129 2.71 -24.01 -7.09
CA VAL A 129 2.76 -25.47 -7.16
C VAL A 129 1.36 -26.07 -7.15
N LEU A 130 0.49 -25.61 -6.25
CA LEU A 130 -0.90 -26.08 -6.15
C LEU A 130 -1.70 -25.79 -7.43
N PHE A 131 -1.63 -24.56 -7.93
CA PHE A 131 -2.36 -24.15 -9.12
C PHE A 131 -1.77 -24.74 -10.41
N SER A 132 -0.46 -25.00 -10.45
CA SER A 132 0.19 -25.75 -11.54
C SER A 132 -0.33 -27.19 -11.57
N PHE A 133 -0.45 -27.84 -10.42
CA PHE A 133 -1.05 -29.16 -10.34
C PHE A 133 -2.52 -29.15 -10.82
N ALA A 134 -3.31 -28.16 -10.41
CA ALA A 134 -4.68 -27.99 -10.90
C ALA A 134 -4.75 -27.73 -12.42
N ALA A 135 -3.88 -26.88 -12.96
CA ALA A 135 -3.78 -26.60 -14.39
C ALA A 135 -3.39 -27.85 -15.20
N ARG A 136 -2.57 -28.73 -14.63
CA ARG A 136 -2.25 -30.02 -15.25
C ARG A 136 -3.45 -30.97 -15.31
N LEU A 137 -4.32 -30.97 -14.30
CA LEU A 137 -5.52 -31.80 -14.26
C LEU A 137 -6.66 -31.25 -15.12
N LEU A 138 -6.78 -29.93 -15.20
CA LEU A 138 -7.84 -29.20 -15.90
C LEU A 138 -7.22 -28.15 -16.82
N PRO A 139 -6.54 -28.57 -17.92
CA PRO A 139 -5.81 -27.65 -18.78
C PRO A 139 -6.70 -26.59 -19.40
N GLN A 140 -7.97 -26.87 -19.69
CA GLN A 140 -8.92 -25.89 -20.22
C GLN A 140 -9.25 -24.74 -19.24
N TRP A 141 -8.97 -24.90 -17.93
CA TRP A 141 -9.21 -23.89 -16.89
C TRP A 141 -7.94 -23.11 -16.49
N TYR A 142 -6.80 -23.34 -17.16
CA TYR A 142 -5.52 -22.75 -16.75
C TYR A 142 -5.53 -21.22 -16.71
N LEU A 143 -6.23 -20.56 -17.63
CA LEU A 143 -6.37 -19.09 -17.62
C LEU A 143 -7.10 -18.58 -16.39
N ALA A 144 -8.14 -19.30 -15.94
CA ALA A 144 -8.86 -18.96 -14.72
C ALA A 144 -7.98 -19.17 -13.48
N PHE A 145 -7.16 -20.22 -13.47
CA PHE A 145 -6.17 -20.45 -12.42
C PHE A 145 -5.11 -19.34 -12.37
N ILE A 146 -4.59 -18.90 -13.52
CA ILE A 146 -3.67 -17.76 -13.60
C ILE A 146 -4.36 -16.49 -13.09
N ALA A 147 -5.60 -16.20 -13.52
CA ALA A 147 -6.34 -15.02 -13.09
C ALA A 147 -6.58 -15.01 -11.58
N ALA A 148 -7.09 -16.10 -11.02
CA ALA A 148 -7.37 -16.24 -9.60
C ALA A 148 -6.09 -16.09 -8.76
N LEU A 149 -4.98 -16.70 -9.19
CA LEU A 149 -3.72 -16.60 -8.49
C LEU A 149 -3.12 -15.19 -8.58
N ASN A 150 -3.25 -14.50 -9.72
CA ASN A 150 -2.83 -13.10 -9.85
C ASN A 150 -3.64 -12.16 -8.96
N ILE A 151 -4.97 -12.33 -8.87
CA ILE A 151 -5.81 -11.55 -7.94
C ILE A 151 -5.38 -11.80 -6.50
N ALA A 152 -5.25 -13.07 -6.09
CA ALA A 152 -4.84 -13.42 -4.73
C ALA A 152 -3.44 -12.88 -4.39
N ALA A 153 -2.50 -12.97 -5.33
CA ALA A 153 -1.15 -12.45 -5.17
C ALA A 153 -1.16 -10.91 -5.09
N GLY A 154 -1.97 -10.24 -5.91
CA GLY A 154 -2.21 -8.80 -5.86
C GLY A 154 -2.73 -8.35 -4.49
N MET A 155 -3.74 -9.05 -3.96
CA MET A 155 -4.34 -8.76 -2.66
C MET A 155 -3.35 -8.98 -1.50
N ALA A 156 -2.46 -9.96 -1.62
CA ALA A 156 -1.52 -10.32 -0.56
C ALA A 156 -0.28 -9.40 -0.48
N MET A 157 0.10 -8.74 -1.57
CA MET A 157 1.34 -7.93 -1.60
C MET A 157 1.32 -6.75 -0.59
N PRO A 158 0.27 -5.90 -0.52
CA PRO A 158 0.22 -4.79 0.46
C PRO A 158 0.23 -5.19 1.93
N PRO A 159 -0.65 -6.10 2.42
CA PRO A 159 -0.69 -6.44 3.84
C PRO A 159 0.59 -7.15 4.31
N LEU A 160 1.38 -7.73 3.40
CA LEU A 160 2.67 -8.31 3.71
C LEU A 160 3.83 -7.31 3.64
N GLY A 161 3.58 -6.05 3.27
CA GLY A 161 4.60 -5.01 3.16
C GLY A 161 5.54 -5.17 1.96
N VAL A 162 5.14 -5.95 0.95
CA VAL A 162 5.95 -6.15 -0.27
C VAL A 162 5.85 -4.96 -1.22
N VAL A 163 4.65 -4.37 -1.29
CA VAL A 163 4.35 -3.16 -2.05
C VAL A 163 3.47 -2.24 -1.19
N PRO A 164 3.52 -0.92 -1.37
CA PRO A 164 2.58 0.00 -0.73
C PRO A 164 1.11 -0.28 -1.15
N TYR A 165 0.15 0.25 -0.40
CA TYR A 165 -1.26 0.20 -0.81
C TYR A 165 -1.50 1.07 -2.06
N GLY A 166 -2.52 0.72 -2.84
CA GLY A 166 -2.79 1.38 -4.12
C GLY A 166 -3.11 2.87 -3.99
N GLU A 167 -3.64 3.29 -2.84
CA GLU A 167 -3.90 4.71 -2.55
C GLU A 167 -2.61 5.52 -2.29
N ASP A 168 -1.58 4.87 -1.75
CA ASP A 168 -0.33 5.53 -1.38
C ASP A 168 0.65 5.68 -2.55
N ASP A 169 0.57 4.79 -3.54
CA ASP A 169 1.57 4.70 -4.62
C ASP A 169 0.94 4.38 -5.99
N SER A 170 -0.04 5.19 -6.42
CA SER A 170 -0.72 5.04 -7.72
C SER A 170 -0.24 6.00 -8.82
N SER A 171 0.79 6.80 -8.56
CA SER A 171 1.28 7.87 -9.45
C SER A 171 1.58 7.38 -10.87
N ASP A 172 2.19 6.21 -11.00
CA ASP A 172 2.61 5.65 -12.28
C ASP A 172 1.61 4.67 -12.90
N VAL A 173 0.53 4.33 -12.19
CA VAL A 173 -0.48 3.37 -12.67
C VAL A 173 -1.17 3.88 -13.93
N ALA A 174 -1.55 5.16 -13.94
CA ALA A 174 -2.18 5.81 -15.09
C ALA A 174 -1.28 5.84 -16.34
N PHE A 175 0.04 5.73 -16.14
CA PHE A 175 1.02 5.72 -17.22
C PHE A 175 1.38 4.29 -17.67
N ALA A 176 1.59 3.38 -16.71
CA ALA A 176 1.96 2.00 -16.96
C ALA A 176 0.81 1.19 -17.60
N LEU A 177 -0.44 1.39 -17.13
CA LEU A 177 -1.60 0.65 -17.63
C LEU A 177 -1.83 0.81 -19.14
N PRO A 178 -1.91 2.03 -19.72
CA PRO A 178 -2.06 2.19 -21.16
C PRO A 178 -0.92 1.58 -21.95
N LEU A 179 0.31 1.68 -21.44
CA LEU A 179 1.50 1.15 -22.09
C LEU A 179 1.44 -0.39 -22.19
N ILE A 180 1.02 -1.06 -21.12
CA ILE A 180 0.76 -2.51 -21.08
C ILE A 180 -0.38 -2.89 -22.01
N LEU A 181 -1.45 -2.09 -22.02
CA LEU A 181 -2.63 -2.37 -22.82
C LEU A 181 -2.33 -2.32 -24.32
N VAL A 182 -1.50 -1.37 -24.75
CA VAL A 182 -1.14 -1.18 -26.16
C VAL A 182 0.01 -2.09 -26.58
N LEU A 183 1.06 -2.21 -25.77
CA LEU A 183 2.29 -2.93 -26.14
C LEU A 183 2.34 -4.36 -25.59
N GLY A 184 1.38 -4.76 -24.76
CA GLY A 184 1.41 -6.01 -24.01
C GLY A 184 2.28 -5.91 -22.74
N PRO A 185 2.17 -6.87 -21.82
CA PRO A 185 2.88 -6.87 -20.54
C PRO A 185 4.40 -6.77 -20.65
N ILE A 186 5.03 -7.52 -21.53
CA ILE A 186 6.49 -7.53 -21.60
C ILE A 186 7.02 -6.24 -22.22
N VAL A 187 6.57 -5.90 -23.43
CA VAL A 187 7.06 -4.71 -24.13
C VAL A 187 6.62 -3.44 -23.39
N GLY A 188 5.38 -3.41 -22.88
CA GLY A 188 4.88 -2.33 -22.05
C GLY A 188 5.64 -2.21 -20.73
N GLY A 189 5.95 -3.32 -20.05
CA GLY A 189 6.77 -3.33 -18.83
C GLY A 189 8.21 -2.87 -19.08
N MET A 190 8.83 -3.28 -20.19
CA MET A 190 10.16 -2.78 -20.59
C MET A 190 10.14 -1.29 -20.90
N ALA A 191 9.16 -0.82 -21.67
CA ALA A 191 9.01 0.59 -21.99
C ALA A 191 8.76 1.42 -20.71
N TYR A 192 7.95 0.91 -19.78
CA TYR A 192 7.77 1.51 -18.46
C TYR A 192 9.11 1.55 -17.70
N GLY A 193 9.86 0.45 -17.68
CA GLY A 193 11.17 0.39 -17.02
C GLY A 193 12.17 1.40 -17.56
N VAL A 194 12.21 1.62 -18.87
CA VAL A 194 13.04 2.67 -19.50
C VAL A 194 12.60 4.06 -19.03
N ILE A 195 11.29 4.32 -18.98
CA ILE A 195 10.74 5.61 -18.59
C ILE A 195 10.96 5.88 -17.11
N ALA A 196 10.75 4.87 -16.26
CA ALA A 196 11.06 4.91 -14.84
C ALA A 196 12.54 5.18 -14.58
N LEU A 197 13.44 4.54 -15.35
CA LEU A 197 14.88 4.80 -15.29
C LEU A 197 15.23 6.24 -15.69
N MET A 198 14.60 6.76 -16.75
CA MET A 198 14.79 8.15 -17.19
C MET A 198 14.26 9.16 -16.17
N ARG A 199 13.17 8.83 -15.47
CA ARG A 199 12.61 9.66 -14.40
C ARG A 199 13.35 9.51 -13.06
N GLN A 200 14.18 8.48 -12.92
CA GLN A 200 14.79 8.06 -11.65
C GLN A 200 13.76 7.84 -10.53
N ASP A 201 12.55 7.46 -10.93
CA ASP A 201 11.37 7.40 -10.08
C ASP A 201 10.59 6.17 -10.55
N ALA A 202 11.01 5.01 -10.07
CA ALA A 202 10.40 3.74 -10.41
C ALA A 202 9.43 3.36 -9.31
N ASN A 203 8.13 3.30 -9.62
CA ASN A 203 7.14 2.77 -8.70
C ASN A 203 7.39 1.26 -8.47
N PRO A 204 7.73 0.84 -7.24
CA PRO A 204 8.05 -0.54 -6.91
C PRO A 204 6.83 -1.46 -7.01
N ALA A 205 5.62 -0.94 -6.79
CA ALA A 205 4.40 -1.72 -6.91
C ALA A 205 4.17 -2.20 -8.34
N ILE A 206 4.37 -1.33 -9.34
CA ILE A 206 4.26 -1.71 -10.76
C ILE A 206 5.26 -2.83 -11.09
N VAL A 207 6.51 -2.70 -10.65
CA VAL A 207 7.54 -3.74 -10.87
C VAL A 207 7.13 -5.05 -10.20
N GLY A 208 6.69 -5.01 -8.94
CA GLY A 208 6.22 -6.19 -8.20
C GLY A 208 5.05 -6.89 -8.89
N ILE A 209 4.08 -6.13 -9.38
CA ILE A 209 2.92 -6.63 -10.13
C ILE A 209 3.36 -7.41 -11.37
N PHE A 210 4.30 -6.86 -12.16
CA PHE A 210 4.81 -7.53 -13.35
C PHE A 210 5.61 -8.79 -13.03
N VAL A 211 6.53 -8.72 -12.07
CA VAL A 211 7.36 -9.86 -11.69
C VAL A 211 6.47 -10.99 -11.18
N THR A 212 5.52 -10.70 -10.31
CA THR A 212 4.54 -11.66 -9.79
C THR A 212 3.73 -12.29 -10.93
N TYR A 213 3.25 -11.49 -11.88
CA TYR A 213 2.54 -12.01 -13.04
C TYR A 213 3.37 -13.02 -13.84
N LEU A 214 4.64 -12.72 -14.12
CA LEU A 214 5.52 -13.64 -14.87
C LEU A 214 5.82 -14.92 -14.08
N LEU A 215 6.06 -14.79 -12.77
CA LEU A 215 6.29 -15.92 -11.88
C LEU A 215 5.08 -16.86 -11.82
N ILE A 216 3.86 -16.33 -11.91
CA ILE A 216 2.64 -17.15 -11.96
C ILE A 216 2.43 -17.74 -13.36
N ARG A 217 2.59 -16.91 -14.40
CA ARG A 217 2.25 -17.27 -15.77
C ARG A 217 3.04 -18.47 -16.27
N PHE A 218 4.37 -18.42 -16.19
CA PHE A 218 5.21 -19.45 -16.82
C PHE A 218 4.95 -20.85 -16.26
N PRO A 219 5.01 -21.09 -14.94
CA PRO A 219 4.80 -22.43 -14.39
C PRO A 219 3.41 -22.98 -14.72
N LEU A 220 2.36 -22.16 -14.68
CA LEU A 220 1.00 -22.60 -14.98
C LEU A 220 0.82 -22.90 -16.48
N GLN A 221 1.41 -22.11 -17.38
CA GLN A 221 1.43 -22.41 -18.82
C GLN A 221 2.15 -23.72 -19.12
N PHE A 222 3.34 -23.92 -18.53
CA PHE A 222 4.08 -25.18 -18.68
C PHE A 222 3.30 -26.38 -18.12
N ALA A 223 2.64 -26.20 -16.97
CA ALA A 223 1.83 -27.26 -16.38
C ALA A 223 0.59 -27.61 -17.22
N ALA A 224 0.02 -26.62 -17.92
CA ALA A 224 -1.07 -26.82 -18.88
C ALA A 224 -0.62 -27.47 -20.21
N GLY A 225 0.69 -27.66 -20.41
CA GLY A 225 1.26 -28.34 -21.57
C GLY A 225 1.87 -27.44 -22.64
N ALA A 226 1.94 -26.12 -22.41
CA ALA A 226 2.56 -25.20 -23.35
C ALA A 226 4.08 -25.45 -23.46
N GLY A 227 4.62 -25.43 -24.68
CA GLY A 227 6.05 -25.53 -24.92
C GLY A 227 6.80 -24.25 -24.54
N VAL A 228 8.14 -24.31 -24.41
CA VAL A 228 8.96 -23.10 -24.13
C VAL A 228 8.78 -22.05 -25.23
N ALA A 229 8.80 -22.47 -26.50
CA ALA A 229 8.62 -21.58 -27.63
C ALA A 229 7.24 -20.88 -27.61
N GLU A 230 6.18 -21.61 -27.27
CA GLU A 230 4.82 -21.09 -27.17
C GLU A 230 4.66 -20.11 -25.99
N SER A 231 5.24 -20.45 -24.84
CA SER A 231 5.26 -19.57 -23.66
C SER A 231 6.01 -18.27 -23.94
N LEU A 232 7.11 -18.31 -24.72
CA LEU A 232 7.86 -17.13 -25.12
C LEU A 232 7.17 -16.33 -26.23
N GLN A 233 6.59 -16.99 -27.22
CA GLN A 233 5.89 -16.32 -28.32
C GLN A 233 4.62 -15.61 -27.83
N SER A 234 3.95 -16.20 -26.84
CA SER A 234 2.81 -15.56 -26.18
C SER A 234 3.21 -14.32 -25.38
N LEU A 235 4.49 -13.94 -25.25
CA LEU A 235 4.91 -12.68 -24.63
C LEU A 235 4.74 -11.47 -25.56
N VAL A 236 4.59 -11.71 -26.86
CA VAL A 236 4.48 -10.67 -27.88
C VAL A 236 3.02 -10.58 -28.31
N PRO A 237 2.30 -9.49 -28.01
CA PRO A 237 0.85 -9.42 -28.24
C PRO A 237 0.46 -9.52 -29.71
N PHE A 238 1.32 -9.03 -30.62
CA PHE A 238 1.05 -9.01 -32.06
C PHE A 238 1.62 -10.22 -32.81
N SER A 239 2.25 -11.17 -32.12
CA SER A 239 2.64 -12.43 -32.75
C SER A 239 1.42 -13.33 -32.91
N PRO A 240 1.24 -13.99 -34.07
CA PRO A 240 0.22 -15.02 -34.21
C PRO A 240 0.49 -16.14 -33.20
N PRO A 241 -0.55 -16.64 -32.50
CA PRO A 241 -0.40 -17.73 -31.56
C PRO A 241 -0.15 -19.06 -32.28
N PRO A 242 0.67 -19.98 -31.72
CA PRO A 242 1.04 -21.24 -32.37
C PRO A 242 -0.16 -22.15 -32.68
N ASP A 243 -1.18 -22.11 -31.83
CA ASP A 243 -2.40 -22.90 -31.90
C ASP A 243 -3.56 -22.18 -32.61
N GLY A 244 -3.33 -20.94 -33.07
CA GLY A 244 -4.36 -20.08 -33.65
C GLY A 244 -5.38 -19.52 -32.66
N ASN A 245 -5.22 -19.78 -31.35
CA ASN A 245 -6.17 -19.35 -30.32
C ASN A 245 -5.92 -17.91 -29.87
N TRP A 246 -6.37 -16.96 -30.70
CA TRP A 246 -6.29 -15.54 -30.38
C TRP A 246 -6.98 -15.16 -29.08
N GLY A 247 -8.06 -15.85 -28.69
CA GLY A 247 -8.78 -15.58 -27.45
C GLY A 247 -7.90 -15.82 -26.22
N ALA A 248 -7.27 -17.00 -26.13
CA ALA A 248 -6.35 -17.33 -25.04
C ALA A 248 -5.10 -16.44 -25.06
N HIS A 249 -4.54 -16.21 -26.25
CA HIS A 249 -3.35 -15.37 -26.43
C HIS A 249 -3.58 -13.94 -25.97
N LEU A 250 -4.71 -13.34 -26.35
CA LEU A 250 -5.09 -12.01 -25.87
C LEU A 250 -5.32 -12.06 -24.37
N ALA A 251 -6.14 -12.98 -23.85
CA ALA A 251 -6.44 -13.09 -22.42
C ALA A 251 -5.17 -13.10 -21.56
N LEU A 252 -4.14 -13.85 -21.97
CA LEU A 252 -2.83 -13.87 -21.30
C LEU A 252 -2.19 -12.48 -21.18
N GLN A 253 -2.32 -11.61 -22.18
CA GLN A 253 -1.81 -10.23 -22.13
C GLN A 253 -2.56 -9.36 -21.12
N TRP A 254 -3.82 -9.65 -20.84
CA TRP A 254 -4.66 -8.88 -19.92
C TRP A 254 -4.58 -9.38 -18.47
N LEU A 255 -4.03 -10.58 -18.22
CA LEU A 255 -3.90 -11.13 -16.87
C LEU A 255 -3.05 -10.32 -15.87
N PRO A 256 -2.05 -9.50 -16.25
CA PRO A 256 -1.41 -8.58 -15.30
C PRO A 256 -2.39 -7.59 -14.66
N PHE A 257 -3.46 -7.21 -15.38
CA PHE A 257 -4.50 -6.34 -14.82
C PHE A 257 -5.28 -7.04 -13.69
N ALA A 258 -5.35 -8.36 -13.69
CA ALA A 258 -5.94 -9.12 -12.59
C ALA A 258 -5.15 -8.92 -11.28
N THR A 259 -3.82 -8.81 -11.38
CA THR A 259 -2.94 -8.48 -10.25
C THR A 259 -3.15 -7.04 -9.78
N VAL A 260 -3.29 -6.09 -10.71
CA VAL A 260 -3.62 -4.69 -10.39
C VAL A 260 -4.97 -4.61 -9.68
N ILE A 261 -5.99 -5.33 -10.15
CA ILE A 261 -7.31 -5.41 -9.50
C ILE A 261 -7.16 -5.96 -8.08
N GLY A 262 -6.43 -7.06 -7.90
CA GLY A 262 -6.16 -7.62 -6.58
C GLY A 262 -5.46 -6.63 -5.65
N TRP A 263 -4.48 -5.89 -6.17
CA TRP A 263 -3.75 -4.87 -5.44
C TRP A 263 -4.65 -3.73 -4.95
N TYR A 264 -5.50 -3.17 -5.81
CA TYR A 264 -6.50 -2.17 -5.40
C TYR A 264 -7.57 -2.76 -4.48
N MET A 265 -7.94 -4.03 -4.65
CA MET A 265 -8.89 -4.70 -3.75
C MET A 265 -8.34 -4.81 -2.33
N ALA A 266 -7.02 -4.86 -2.14
CA ALA A 266 -6.40 -4.87 -0.82
C ALA A 266 -6.72 -3.59 -0.01
N SER A 267 -6.84 -2.44 -0.68
CA SER A 267 -7.19 -1.17 -0.02
C SER A 267 -8.59 -1.18 0.61
N PHE A 268 -9.54 -2.00 0.13
CA PHE A 268 -10.84 -2.14 0.82
C PHE A 268 -10.72 -2.75 2.22
N PHE A 269 -9.63 -3.47 2.49
CA PHE A 269 -9.34 -4.05 3.80
C PHE A 269 -8.32 -3.23 4.58
N HIS A 270 -7.77 -2.16 3.99
CA HIS A 270 -6.88 -1.24 4.66
C HIS A 270 -7.71 -0.30 5.53
N LYS A 271 -7.37 -0.24 6.82
CA LYS A 271 -7.87 0.81 7.69
C LYS A 271 -6.76 1.87 7.80
N PRO A 272 -7.00 3.11 7.36
CA PRO A 272 -5.97 4.16 7.37
C PRO A 272 -5.53 4.61 8.78
N ASP A 273 -6.16 4.09 9.84
CA ASP A 273 -5.97 4.54 11.23
C ASP A 273 -5.29 3.51 12.16
N GLU A 274 -4.76 2.39 11.64
CA GLU A 274 -4.02 1.36 12.40
C GLU A 274 -2.55 1.27 11.93
#